data_AF-A0A9D7EET0-F1
#
_entry.id   AF-A0A9D7EET0-F1
#
_cell.length_a   1.000
_cell.length_b   1.000
_cell.length_c   1.000
_cell.angle_alpha   90.00
_cell.angle_beta   90.00
_cell.angle_gamma   90.00
#
_symmetry.space_group_name_H-M   'P 1'
#
loop_
_entity.id
_entity.type
_entity.pdbx_description
1 polymer ?
#
loop_
_entity_poly.entity_id
_entity_poly.type
_entity_poly.pdbx_seq_one_letter_code
_entity_poly.pdbx_strand_id
1 'polypeptide(L)'
;MRTRPEALGAFLLIGSGTMMAYVAAHPLVLAAGWWICCAPLLVGTWDEVGAHRSIKGQVIVACTAMTLLALLPMIAPATEAVHWALAALFVLAVALRHGLFPLHGWLIGAFEHGPLLRITLLFNGQLALLLVARSKTLLPLAIATPVLEVICVLACLASLIAGVRAFAERKPRRVIAYVLVSVSASVLAGLASGDIKAIAGAIAPWLAQRVASTGMWRCCARWRPAPPSRLTPRSPRPGRPLRD
;
A
#
# COMPACT_ATOMS: atom_id res chain seq x y z
N MET A 1 11.61 2.52 23.66
CA MET A 1 10.62 3.28 22.87
C MET A 1 9.45 3.62 23.79
N ARG A 2 9.30 4.88 24.22
CA ARG A 2 8.06 5.32 24.88
C ARG A 2 6.98 5.41 23.80
N THR A 3 6.05 4.48 23.76
CA THR A 3 4.85 4.61 22.92
C THR A 3 4.02 5.74 23.51
N ARG A 4 3.97 6.89 22.81
CA ARG A 4 2.99 7.93 23.15
C ARG A 4 1.59 7.28 23.10
N PRO A 5 0.70 7.52 24.07
CA PRO A 5 -0.63 6.90 24.11
C PRO A 5 -1.43 7.13 22.80
N GLU A 6 -1.20 8.26 22.14
CA GLU A 6 -1.75 8.58 20.82
C GLU A 6 -1.40 7.57 19.73
N ALA A 7 -0.17 7.03 19.74
CA ALA A 7 0.26 6.03 18.77
C ALA A 7 -0.45 4.69 18.97
N LEU A 8 -0.68 4.30 20.23
CA LEU A 8 -1.44 3.09 20.56
C LEU A 8 -2.89 3.22 20.08
N GLY A 9 -3.53 4.38 20.36
CA GLY A 9 -4.88 4.68 19.90
C GLY A 9 -5.02 4.60 18.37
N ALA A 10 -4.06 5.18 17.63
CA ALA A 10 -4.03 5.11 16.18
C ALA A 10 -3.95 3.65 15.66
N PHE A 11 -3.12 2.82 16.29
CA PHE A 11 -3.00 1.40 15.91
C PHE A 11 -4.27 0.61 16.17
N LEU A 12 -4.91 0.83 17.33
CA LEU A 12 -6.17 0.18 17.68
C LEU A 12 -7.29 0.59 16.71
N LEU A 13 -7.37 1.87 16.35
CA LEU A 13 -8.34 2.37 15.36
C LEU A 13 -8.13 1.76 13.97
N ILE A 14 -6.88 1.64 13.51
CA ILE A 14 -6.60 1.03 12.21
C ILE A 14 -6.96 -0.46 12.23
N GLY A 15 -6.58 -1.17 13.29
CA GLY A 15 -6.92 -2.58 13.47
C GLY A 15 -8.43 -2.81 13.51
N SER A 16 -9.16 -2.05 14.33
CA SER A 16 -10.61 -2.18 14.46
C SER A 16 -11.33 -1.82 13.16
N GLY A 17 -10.96 -0.73 12.49
CA GLY A 17 -11.53 -0.35 11.20
C GLY A 17 -11.31 -1.42 10.12
N THR A 18 -10.14 -2.04 10.13
CA THR A 18 -9.81 -3.15 9.22
C THR A 18 -10.67 -4.39 9.50
N MET A 19 -10.81 -4.77 10.77
CA MET A 19 -11.65 -5.92 11.16
C MET A 19 -13.13 -5.65 10.86
N MET A 20 -13.60 -4.43 11.10
CA MET A 20 -14.95 -4.02 10.75
C MET A 20 -15.20 -4.13 9.24
N ALA A 21 -14.24 -3.70 8.42
CA ALA A 21 -14.29 -3.85 6.96
C ALA A 21 -14.35 -5.34 6.53
N TYR A 22 -13.56 -6.21 7.16
CA TYR A 22 -13.58 -7.65 6.86
C TYR A 22 -14.93 -8.30 7.21
N VAL A 23 -15.49 -7.99 8.37
CA VAL A 23 -16.74 -8.59 8.85
C VAL A 23 -17.97 -7.94 8.19
N ALA A 24 -17.83 -6.76 7.59
CA ALA A 24 -18.93 -6.04 6.95
C ALA A 24 -19.66 -6.88 5.90
N ALA A 25 -20.92 -7.22 6.18
CA ALA A 25 -21.85 -7.78 5.20
C ALA A 25 -22.42 -6.69 4.29
N HIS A 26 -22.55 -5.45 4.79
CA HIS A 26 -23.17 -4.34 4.09
C HIS A 26 -22.11 -3.35 3.53
N PRO A 27 -22.25 -2.85 2.29
CA PRO A 27 -21.29 -1.92 1.68
C PRO A 27 -21.05 -0.63 2.49
N LEU A 28 -22.05 -0.12 3.21
CA LEU A 28 -21.87 1.05 4.08
C LEU A 28 -21.01 0.75 5.31
N VAL A 29 -21.12 -0.44 5.90
CA VAL A 29 -20.28 -0.85 7.04
C VAL A 29 -18.84 -1.04 6.56
N LEU A 30 -18.67 -1.56 5.35
CA LEU A 30 -17.37 -1.66 4.69
C LEU A 30 -16.75 -0.26 4.48
N ALA A 31 -17.53 0.70 3.97
CA ALA A 31 -17.10 2.08 3.79
C ALA A 31 -16.76 2.77 5.13
N ALA A 32 -17.56 2.54 6.18
CA ALA A 32 -17.28 3.06 7.52
C ALA A 32 -15.96 2.48 8.08
N GLY A 33 -15.70 1.19 7.90
CA GLY A 33 -14.44 0.56 8.30
C GLY A 33 -13.25 1.17 7.55
N TRP A 34 -13.46 1.50 6.28
CA TRP A 34 -12.51 2.21 5.45
C TRP A 34 -12.18 3.61 6.00
N TRP A 35 -13.19 4.38 6.41
CA TRP A 35 -12.97 5.69 7.02
C TRP A 35 -12.25 5.58 8.36
N ILE A 36 -12.67 4.66 9.23
CA ILE A 36 -12.06 4.45 10.55
C ILE A 36 -10.57 4.11 10.42
N CYS A 37 -10.21 3.23 9.49
CA CYS A 37 -8.80 2.87 9.29
C CYS A 37 -7.96 4.02 8.71
N CYS A 38 -8.58 5.06 8.15
CA CYS A 38 -7.91 6.25 7.63
C CYS A 38 -7.91 7.42 8.62
N ALA A 39 -8.78 7.40 9.64
CA ALA A 39 -8.98 8.51 10.55
C ALA A 39 -7.69 9.02 11.22
N PRO A 40 -6.76 8.16 11.72
CA PRO A 40 -5.53 8.65 12.35
C PRO A 40 -4.64 9.49 11.42
N LEU A 41 -4.63 9.18 10.12
CA LEU A 41 -3.93 9.96 9.12
C LEU A 41 -4.60 11.33 8.91
N LEU A 42 -5.93 11.37 8.84
CA LEU A 42 -6.68 12.58 8.55
C LEU A 42 -6.56 13.60 9.70
N VAL A 43 -6.64 13.12 10.94
CA VAL A 43 -6.58 13.94 12.18
C VAL A 43 -5.18 14.52 12.43
N GLY A 44 -4.15 14.12 11.67
CA GLY A 44 -2.80 14.67 11.84
C GLY A 44 -2.05 14.10 13.05
N THR A 45 -2.50 12.96 13.60
CA THR A 45 -1.79 12.28 14.70
C THR A 45 -0.37 11.83 14.32
N TRP A 46 0.01 11.96 13.04
CA TRP A 46 1.27 11.50 12.44
C TRP A 46 2.05 12.61 11.72
N ASP A 47 2.05 13.84 12.25
CA ASP A 47 2.62 15.07 11.64
C ASP A 47 4.15 15.12 11.39
N GLU A 48 4.84 13.98 11.27
CA GLU A 48 6.31 13.93 11.18
C GLU A 48 6.86 13.83 9.73
N VAL A 49 6.05 13.90 8.67
CA VAL A 49 6.51 13.56 7.29
C VAL A 49 6.07 14.57 6.22
N GLY A 50 7.04 15.13 5.47
CA GLY A 50 6.81 16.10 4.38
C GLY A 50 6.00 15.62 3.16
N ALA A 51 5.66 14.33 3.08
CA ALA A 51 4.81 13.75 2.02
C ALA A 51 3.29 13.79 2.34
N HIS A 52 2.88 14.46 3.42
CA HIS A 52 1.55 14.32 4.01
C HIS A 52 0.39 14.76 3.11
N ARG A 53 0.58 15.83 2.31
CA ARG A 53 -0.52 16.39 1.49
C ARG A 53 -0.97 15.43 0.38
N SER A 54 -0.02 14.79 -0.31
CA SER A 54 -0.34 13.81 -1.36
C SER A 54 -1.03 12.57 -0.78
N ILE A 55 -0.51 12.04 0.34
CA ILE A 55 -1.04 10.83 0.97
C ILE A 55 -2.46 11.08 1.49
N LYS A 56 -2.68 12.20 2.21
CA LYS A 56 -4.01 12.61 2.67
C LYS A 56 -4.98 12.76 1.49
N GLY A 57 -4.56 13.44 0.42
CA GLY A 57 -5.37 13.61 -0.78
C GLY A 57 -5.82 12.27 -1.37
N GLN A 58 -4.91 11.34 -1.60
CA GLN A 58 -5.24 10.03 -2.18
C GLN A 58 -6.10 9.18 -1.25
N VAL A 59 -5.86 9.23 0.06
CA VAL A 59 -6.69 8.51 1.03
C VAL A 59 -8.11 9.09 1.06
N ILE A 60 -8.27 10.41 1.03
CA ILE A 60 -9.59 11.04 0.94
C ILE A 60 -10.29 10.66 -0.36
N VAL A 61 -9.61 10.71 -1.50
CA VAL A 61 -10.19 10.30 -2.78
C VAL A 61 -10.57 8.82 -2.78
N ALA A 62 -9.75 7.93 -2.18
CA ALA A 62 -10.09 6.51 -2.06
C ALA A 62 -11.30 6.28 -1.14
N CYS A 63 -11.36 6.96 0.01
CA CYS A 63 -12.49 6.87 0.95
C CYS A 63 -13.78 7.39 0.32
N THR A 64 -13.72 8.54 -0.35
CA THR A 64 -14.88 9.13 -1.04
C THR A 64 -15.35 8.26 -2.20
N ALA A 65 -14.44 7.72 -3.02
CA ALA A 65 -14.78 6.77 -4.06
C ALA A 65 -15.48 5.53 -3.50
N MET A 66 -14.98 4.98 -2.39
CA MET A 66 -15.61 3.83 -1.71
C MET A 66 -16.99 4.17 -1.14
N THR A 67 -17.17 5.36 -0.56
CA THR A 67 -18.47 5.81 -0.06
C THR A 67 -19.48 6.03 -1.18
N LEU A 68 -19.06 6.62 -2.31
CA LEU A 68 -19.90 6.79 -3.49
C LEU A 68 -20.28 5.44 -4.11
N LEU A 69 -19.33 4.50 -4.18
CA LEU A 69 -19.59 3.13 -4.64
C LEU A 69 -20.67 2.45 -3.78
N ALA A 70 -20.67 2.68 -2.47
CA ALA A 70 -21.66 2.10 -1.56
C ALA A 70 -23.03 2.81 -1.59
N LEU A 71 -23.06 4.12 -1.84
CA LEU A 71 -24.29 4.93 -1.81
C LEU A 71 -25.01 5.01 -3.15
N LEU A 72 -24.28 5.08 -4.27
CA LEU A 72 -24.86 5.31 -5.59
C LEU A 72 -25.94 4.28 -5.98
N PRO A 73 -25.78 2.97 -5.70
CA PRO A 73 -26.83 1.97 -5.98
C PRO A 73 -28.12 2.18 -5.16
N MET A 74 -28.07 2.94 -4.05
CA MET A 74 -29.23 3.19 -3.17
C MET A 74 -30.06 4.39 -3.61
N ILE A 75 -29.45 5.34 -4.34
CA ILE A 75 -30.06 6.62 -4.69
C ILE A 75 -30.35 6.76 -6.18
N ALA A 76 -29.64 6.02 -7.03
CA ALA A 76 -29.74 6.14 -8.47
C ALA A 76 -30.38 4.88 -9.09
N PRO A 77 -31.17 5.04 -10.17
CA PRO A 77 -31.72 3.89 -10.89
C PRO A 77 -30.61 3.07 -11.55
N ALA A 78 -30.84 1.76 -11.65
CA ALA A 78 -29.94 0.80 -12.28
C ALA A 78 -29.91 0.98 -13.81
N THR A 79 -29.21 2.01 -14.25
CA THR A 79 -28.96 2.34 -15.66
C THR A 79 -27.54 1.93 -16.05
N GLU A 80 -27.29 1.72 -17.34
CA GLU A 80 -25.94 1.41 -17.84
C GLU A 80 -24.91 2.49 -17.49
N ALA A 81 -25.30 3.77 -17.48
CA ALA A 81 -24.42 4.86 -17.09
C ALA A 81 -23.97 4.76 -15.62
N VAL A 82 -24.91 4.48 -14.71
CA VAL A 82 -24.62 4.29 -13.28
C VAL A 82 -23.70 3.09 -13.06
N HIS A 83 -23.99 2.00 -13.77
CA HIS A 83 -23.20 0.79 -13.79
C HIS A 83 -21.72 1.01 -14.19
N TRP A 84 -21.45 1.78 -15.26
CA TRP A 84 -20.09 2.16 -15.63
C TRP A 84 -19.45 3.14 -14.63
N ALA A 85 -20.24 4.02 -14.01
CA ALA A 85 -19.74 4.89 -12.94
C ALA A 85 -19.30 4.08 -11.70
N LEU A 86 -20.08 3.06 -11.31
CA LEU A 86 -19.70 2.14 -10.22
C LEU A 86 -18.40 1.39 -10.55
N ALA A 87 -18.26 0.91 -11.79
CA ALA A 87 -17.02 0.28 -12.26
C ALA A 87 -15.82 1.23 -12.14
N ALA A 88 -15.95 2.47 -12.59
CA ALA A 88 -14.89 3.47 -12.50
C ALA A 88 -14.53 3.78 -11.04
N LEU A 89 -15.53 3.97 -10.16
CA LEU A 89 -15.34 4.19 -8.72
C LEU A 89 -14.65 2.99 -8.06
N PHE A 90 -15.01 1.77 -8.44
CA PHE A 90 -14.40 0.54 -7.94
C PHE A 90 -12.92 0.44 -8.32
N VAL A 91 -12.60 0.62 -9.61
CA VAL A 91 -11.21 0.63 -10.10
C VAL A 91 -10.40 1.72 -9.40
N LEU A 92 -10.96 2.92 -9.27
CA LEU A 92 -10.32 4.05 -8.61
C LEU A 92 -10.02 3.76 -7.12
N ALA A 93 -11.00 3.21 -6.40
CA ALA A 93 -10.84 2.85 -4.99
C ALA A 93 -9.77 1.77 -4.79
N VAL A 94 -9.77 0.72 -5.62
CA VAL A 94 -8.76 -0.35 -5.60
C VAL A 94 -7.38 0.20 -5.95
N ALA A 95 -7.27 0.97 -7.04
CA ALA A 95 -5.99 1.48 -7.53
C ALA A 95 -5.34 2.46 -6.55
N LEU A 96 -6.10 3.38 -5.96
CA LEU A 96 -5.59 4.35 -4.99
C LEU A 96 -5.17 3.67 -3.69
N ARG A 97 -6.00 2.73 -3.18
CA ARG A 97 -5.71 2.07 -1.91
C ARG A 97 -4.54 1.11 -2.02
N HIS A 98 -4.49 0.32 -3.09
CA HIS A 98 -3.41 -0.63 -3.32
C HIS A 98 -2.12 0.04 -3.83
N GLY A 99 -2.22 1.26 -4.39
CA GLY A 99 -1.10 1.92 -5.04
C GLY A 99 -0.70 1.23 -6.33
N LEU A 100 -1.66 1.01 -7.24
CA LEU A 100 -1.37 0.52 -8.59
C LEU A 100 -0.65 1.59 -9.41
N PHE A 101 0.17 1.18 -10.39
CA PHE A 101 0.79 2.10 -11.33
C PHE A 101 -0.29 2.85 -12.13
N PRO A 102 -0.22 4.19 -12.29
CA PRO A 102 0.85 5.12 -11.89
C PRO A 102 0.73 5.68 -10.46
N LEU A 103 -0.38 5.43 -9.76
CA LEU A 103 -0.74 5.96 -8.44
C LEU A 103 0.04 5.36 -7.25
N HIS A 104 1.22 4.77 -7.47
CA HIS A 104 2.03 4.12 -6.44
C HIS A 104 3.06 5.07 -5.78
N GLY A 105 3.26 6.27 -6.35
CA GLY A 105 4.33 7.19 -5.93
C GLY A 105 4.23 7.65 -4.47
N TRP A 106 3.01 7.78 -3.94
CA TRP A 106 2.77 8.16 -2.54
C TRP A 106 3.26 7.12 -1.56
N LEU A 107 3.13 5.86 -1.93
CA LEU A 107 3.50 4.75 -1.08
C LEU A 107 5.02 4.66 -0.97
N ILE A 108 5.73 4.84 -2.09
CA ILE A 108 7.20 4.88 -2.11
C ILE A 108 7.70 6.07 -1.29
N GLY A 109 7.13 7.26 -1.51
CA GLY A 109 7.49 8.48 -0.76
C GLY A 109 7.21 8.34 0.75
N ALA A 110 6.11 7.68 1.12
CA ALA A 110 5.79 7.36 2.50
C ALA A 110 6.88 6.44 3.08
N PHE A 111 7.15 5.28 2.47
CA PHE A 111 8.13 4.32 2.98
C PHE A 111 9.55 4.87 3.11
N GLU A 112 9.93 5.79 2.23
CA GLU A 112 11.24 6.43 2.25
C GLU A 112 11.42 7.34 3.49
N HIS A 113 10.43 8.20 3.78
CA HIS A 113 10.60 9.27 4.75
C HIS A 113 9.91 9.02 6.09
N GLY A 114 8.83 8.24 6.13
CA GLY A 114 8.04 8.09 7.35
C GLY A 114 8.39 6.88 8.21
N PRO A 115 7.78 6.76 9.39
CA PRO A 115 7.96 5.63 10.29
C PRO A 115 7.36 4.35 9.70
N LEU A 116 8.23 3.38 9.41
CA LEU A 116 7.91 2.14 8.68
C LEU A 116 6.68 1.42 9.23
N LEU A 117 6.60 1.24 10.56
CA LEU A 117 5.49 0.56 11.21
C LEU A 117 4.14 1.23 10.95
N ARG A 118 4.09 2.57 11.03
CA ARG A 118 2.83 3.32 10.81
C ARG A 118 2.40 3.23 9.35
N ILE A 119 3.36 3.36 8.42
CA ILE A 119 3.07 3.31 6.98
C ILE A 119 2.65 1.91 6.54
N THR A 120 3.28 0.85 7.04
CA THR A 120 2.83 -0.52 6.73
C THR A 120 1.40 -0.78 7.20
N LEU A 121 1.02 -0.20 8.35
CA LEU A 121 -0.31 -0.35 8.91
C LEU A 121 -1.34 0.50 8.15
N LEU A 122 -0.97 1.71 7.75
CA LEU A 122 -1.81 2.59 6.94
C LEU A 122 -2.03 2.03 5.53
N PHE A 123 -0.95 1.53 4.90
CA PHE A 123 -1.00 1.02 3.54
C PHE A 123 -2.07 -0.05 3.39
N ASN A 124 -2.19 -0.94 4.40
CA ASN A 124 -3.19 -1.99 4.51
C ASN A 124 -3.80 -2.41 3.15
N GLY A 125 -2.93 -2.83 2.23
CA GLY A 125 -3.33 -3.14 0.86
C GLY A 125 -4.37 -4.26 0.77
N GLN A 126 -4.58 -5.00 1.86
CA GLN A 126 -5.59 -6.06 1.94
C GLN A 126 -7.01 -5.55 1.77
N LEU A 127 -7.27 -4.29 2.13
CA LEU A 127 -8.59 -3.71 1.91
C LEU A 127 -8.91 -3.64 0.41
N ALA A 128 -7.94 -3.37 -0.45
CA ALA A 128 -8.13 -3.42 -1.89
C ALA A 128 -8.33 -4.87 -2.41
N LEU A 129 -7.61 -5.84 -1.84
CA LEU A 129 -7.81 -7.27 -2.13
C LEU A 129 -9.23 -7.71 -1.73
N LEU A 130 -9.74 -7.25 -0.59
CA LEU A 130 -11.09 -7.52 -0.11
C LEU A 130 -12.15 -6.98 -1.08
N LEU A 131 -11.94 -5.79 -1.64
CA LEU A 131 -12.83 -5.23 -2.68
C LEU A 131 -12.88 -6.14 -3.89
N VAL A 132 -11.73 -6.58 -4.39
CA VAL A 132 -11.65 -7.50 -5.54
C VAL A 132 -12.34 -8.82 -5.24
N ALA A 133 -12.13 -9.39 -4.05
CA ALA A 133 -12.82 -10.60 -3.61
C ALA A 133 -14.35 -10.41 -3.49
N ARG A 134 -14.80 -9.19 -3.14
CA ARG A 134 -16.22 -8.81 -3.02
C ARG A 134 -16.80 -8.14 -4.26
N SER A 135 -16.09 -8.15 -5.39
CA SER A 135 -16.51 -7.52 -6.65
C SER A 135 -17.94 -7.91 -7.04
N LYS A 136 -18.29 -9.19 -6.96
CA LYS A 136 -19.64 -9.71 -7.29
C LYS A 136 -20.76 -9.21 -6.38
N THR A 137 -20.44 -8.75 -5.17
CA THR A 137 -21.42 -8.15 -4.24
C THR A 137 -21.53 -6.63 -4.38
N LEU A 138 -20.50 -5.98 -4.93
CA LEU A 138 -20.40 -4.53 -5.04
C LEU A 138 -20.75 -4.01 -6.44
N LEU A 139 -20.63 -4.87 -7.46
CA LEU A 139 -20.87 -4.55 -8.85
C LEU A 139 -21.89 -5.54 -9.45
N PRO A 140 -22.72 -5.09 -10.40
CA PRO A 140 -23.51 -5.98 -11.23
C PRO A 140 -22.63 -7.00 -11.95
N LEU A 141 -23.09 -8.25 -12.04
CA LEU A 141 -22.29 -9.36 -12.58
C LEU A 141 -21.81 -9.11 -14.02
N ALA A 142 -22.64 -8.46 -14.84
CA ALA A 142 -22.32 -8.14 -16.24
C ALA A 142 -21.06 -7.25 -16.39
N ILE A 143 -20.72 -6.46 -15.36
CA ILE A 143 -19.62 -5.48 -15.40
C ILE A 143 -18.49 -5.86 -14.48
N ALA A 144 -18.75 -6.70 -13.47
CA ALA A 144 -17.71 -7.21 -12.59
C ALA A 144 -16.59 -7.92 -13.37
N THR A 145 -16.93 -8.77 -14.34
CA THR A 145 -15.95 -9.52 -15.14
C THR A 145 -14.98 -8.63 -15.93
N PRO A 146 -15.44 -7.71 -16.81
CA PRO A 146 -14.51 -6.84 -17.56
C PRO A 146 -13.70 -5.93 -16.62
N VAL A 147 -14.27 -5.47 -15.51
CA VAL A 147 -13.54 -4.66 -14.52
C VAL A 147 -12.41 -5.44 -13.87
N LEU A 148 -12.65 -6.70 -13.50
CA LEU A 148 -11.63 -7.57 -12.92
C LEU A 148 -10.50 -7.86 -13.90
N GLU A 149 -10.80 -8.07 -15.18
CA GLU A 149 -9.78 -8.23 -16.23
C GLU A 149 -8.88 -7.00 -16.33
N VAL A 150 -9.47 -5.79 -16.34
CA VAL A 150 -8.71 -4.53 -16.33
C VAL A 150 -7.82 -4.42 -15.10
N ILE A 151 -8.35 -4.75 -13.91
CA ILE A 151 -7.57 -4.75 -12.66
C ILE A 151 -6.43 -5.77 -12.73
N CYS A 152 -6.67 -6.95 -13.29
CA CYS A 152 -5.66 -8.00 -13.45
C CYS A 152 -4.49 -7.50 -14.31
N VAL A 153 -4.78 -6.91 -15.46
CA VAL A 153 -3.76 -6.34 -16.36
C VAL A 153 -2.99 -5.21 -15.67
N LEU A 154 -3.70 -4.27 -15.03
CA LEU A 154 -3.07 -3.17 -14.30
C LEU A 154 -2.19 -3.67 -13.15
N ALA A 155 -2.62 -4.70 -12.44
CA ALA A 155 -1.88 -5.31 -11.34
C ALA A 155 -0.63 -6.06 -11.84
N CYS A 156 -0.72 -6.79 -12.95
CA CYS A 156 0.43 -7.40 -13.61
C CYS A 156 1.46 -6.36 -14.05
N LEU A 157 1.02 -5.28 -14.72
CA LEU A 157 1.88 -4.19 -15.14
C LEU A 157 2.52 -3.47 -13.95
N ALA A 158 1.74 -3.16 -12.91
CA ALA A 158 2.24 -2.55 -11.69
C ALA A 158 3.28 -3.45 -11.00
N SER A 159 3.06 -4.76 -10.99
CA SER A 159 4.01 -5.73 -10.43
C SER A 159 5.33 -5.74 -11.18
N LEU A 160 5.28 -5.82 -12.52
CA LEU A 160 6.46 -5.82 -13.38
C LEU A 160 7.24 -4.51 -13.26
N ILE A 161 6.55 -3.38 -13.37
CA ILE A 161 7.18 -2.05 -13.27
C ILE A 161 7.82 -1.86 -11.90
N ALA A 162 7.13 -2.20 -10.81
CA ALA A 162 7.68 -2.09 -9.46
C ALA A 162 8.90 -2.99 -9.27
N GLY A 163 8.87 -4.22 -9.80
CA GLY A 163 10.01 -5.14 -9.78
C GLY A 163 11.23 -4.57 -10.51
N VAL A 164 11.07 -4.09 -11.75
CA VAL A 164 12.15 -3.47 -12.53
C VAL A 164 12.70 -2.23 -11.82
N ARG A 165 11.81 -1.38 -11.27
CA ARG A 165 12.21 -0.18 -10.52
C ARG A 165 12.95 -0.51 -9.23
N ALA A 166 12.65 -1.63 -8.57
CA ALA A 166 13.37 -2.09 -7.39
C ALA A 166 14.86 -2.35 -7.70
N PHE A 167 15.18 -2.94 -8.86
CA PHE A 167 16.57 -3.20 -9.27
C PHE A 167 17.35 -1.92 -9.58
N ALA A 168 16.69 -0.89 -10.08
CA ALA A 168 17.34 0.39 -10.40
C ALA A 168 17.56 1.28 -9.16
N GLU A 169 16.98 0.93 -8.02
CA GLU A 169 16.94 1.79 -6.83
C GLU A 169 18.17 1.60 -5.94
N ARG A 170 18.78 2.70 -5.50
CA ARG A 170 20.00 2.67 -4.65
C ARG A 170 19.70 2.76 -3.16
N LYS A 171 18.53 3.28 -2.80
CA LYS A 171 18.15 3.46 -1.39
C LYS A 171 17.47 2.19 -0.87
N PRO A 172 17.98 1.52 0.18
CA PRO A 172 17.46 0.24 0.63
C PRO A 172 15.97 0.31 1.03
N ARG A 173 15.55 1.42 1.66
CA ARG A 173 14.13 1.63 2.03
C ARG A 173 13.19 1.66 0.82
N ARG A 174 13.63 2.27 -0.28
CA ARG A 174 12.85 2.34 -1.52
C ARG A 174 12.85 1.00 -2.26
N VAL A 175 13.97 0.27 -2.26
CA VAL A 175 14.03 -1.11 -2.79
C VAL A 175 12.99 -1.98 -2.09
N ILE A 176 12.94 -1.98 -0.76
CA ILE A 176 11.96 -2.75 0.00
C ILE A 176 10.53 -2.34 -0.36
N ALA A 177 10.26 -1.04 -0.44
CA ALA A 177 8.93 -0.54 -0.80
C ALA A 177 8.49 -1.05 -2.18
N TYR A 178 9.37 -0.97 -3.19
CA TYR A 178 9.07 -1.47 -4.54
C TYR A 178 8.87 -2.99 -4.59
N VAL A 179 9.68 -3.77 -3.86
CA VAL A 179 9.49 -5.22 -3.75
C VAL A 179 8.13 -5.55 -3.13
N LEU A 180 7.74 -4.86 -2.05
CA LEU A 180 6.44 -5.07 -1.41
C LEU A 180 5.27 -4.69 -2.32
N VAL A 181 5.41 -3.61 -3.09
CA VAL A 181 4.42 -3.23 -4.10
C VAL A 181 4.30 -4.30 -5.19
N SER A 182 5.43 -4.81 -5.68
CA SER A 182 5.45 -5.84 -6.73
C SER A 182 4.74 -7.12 -6.28
N VAL A 183 5.13 -7.67 -5.12
CA VAL A 183 4.49 -8.88 -4.59
C VAL A 183 3.01 -8.65 -4.31
N SER A 184 2.64 -7.52 -3.69
CA SER A 184 1.23 -7.21 -3.42
C SER A 184 0.42 -7.09 -4.71
N ALA A 185 0.98 -6.50 -5.77
CA ALA A 185 0.32 -6.36 -7.06
C ALA A 185 0.16 -7.71 -7.77
N SER A 186 1.16 -8.60 -7.68
CA SER A 186 1.01 -9.99 -8.17
C SER A 186 -0.12 -10.74 -7.46
N VAL A 187 -0.27 -10.55 -6.14
CA VAL A 187 -1.38 -11.15 -5.38
C VAL A 187 -2.72 -10.60 -5.85
N LEU A 188 -2.81 -9.27 -6.06
CA LEU A 188 -4.02 -8.64 -6.59
C LEU A 188 -4.37 -9.16 -7.99
N ALA A 189 -3.38 -9.35 -8.87
CA ALA A 189 -3.59 -9.91 -10.21
C ALA A 189 -4.15 -11.34 -10.15
N GLY A 190 -3.60 -12.18 -9.27
CA GLY A 190 -4.09 -13.55 -9.07
C GLY A 190 -5.52 -13.59 -8.54
N LEU A 191 -5.90 -12.68 -7.63
CA LEU A 191 -7.29 -12.55 -7.16
C LEU A 191 -8.22 -12.06 -8.28
N ALA A 192 -7.78 -11.08 -9.06
CA ALA A 192 -8.59 -10.49 -10.12
C ALA A 192 -8.80 -11.44 -11.31
N SER A 193 -7.91 -12.42 -11.51
CA SER A 193 -8.02 -13.40 -12.60
C SER A 193 -9.25 -14.31 -12.50
N GLY A 194 -9.83 -14.50 -11.32
CA GLY A 194 -10.99 -15.38 -11.11
C GLY A 194 -10.71 -16.89 -11.24
N ASP A 195 -9.50 -17.30 -11.65
CA ASP A 195 -9.07 -18.70 -11.69
C ASP A 195 -8.65 -19.18 -10.29
N ILE A 196 -9.21 -20.31 -9.86
CA ILE A 196 -8.90 -20.97 -8.59
C ILE A 196 -7.39 -21.26 -8.47
N LYS A 197 -6.73 -21.65 -9.56
CA LYS A 197 -5.28 -21.94 -9.54
C LYS A 197 -4.46 -20.66 -9.31
N ALA A 198 -4.83 -19.57 -9.98
CA ALA A 198 -4.19 -18.27 -9.80
C ALA A 198 -4.41 -17.72 -8.38
N ILE A 199 -5.63 -17.86 -7.85
CA ILE A 199 -5.96 -17.47 -6.47
C ILE A 199 -5.14 -18.27 -5.46
N ALA A 200 -5.07 -19.60 -5.61
CA ALA A 200 -4.26 -20.45 -4.73
C ALA A 200 -2.77 -20.08 -4.78
N GLY A 201 -2.25 -19.83 -6.00
CA GLY A 201 -0.88 -19.35 -6.20
C GLY A 201 -0.60 -17.99 -5.59
N ALA A 202 -1.60 -17.12 -5.47
CA ALA A 202 -1.47 -15.78 -4.87
C ALA A 202 -1.46 -15.81 -3.32
N ILE A 203 -2.09 -16.80 -2.68
CA ILE A 203 -2.19 -16.86 -1.22
C ILE A 203 -0.81 -17.12 -0.57
N ALA A 204 0.02 -17.99 -1.14
CA ALA A 204 1.32 -18.32 -0.54
C ALA A 204 2.29 -17.13 -0.52
N PRO A 205 2.51 -16.39 -1.63
CA PRO A 205 3.29 -15.15 -1.62
C PRO A 205 2.71 -14.09 -0.69
N TRP A 206 1.39 -14.03 -0.54
CA TRP A 206 0.75 -13.08 0.37
C TRP A 206 1.13 -13.31 1.84
N LEU A 207 1.06 -14.56 2.30
CA LEU A 207 1.48 -14.92 3.66
C LEU A 207 2.99 -14.75 3.85
N ALA A 208 3.79 -15.18 2.88
CA ALA A 208 5.24 -15.03 2.91
C ALA A 208 5.64 -13.55 3.00
N GLN A 209 4.99 -12.67 2.24
CA GLN A 209 5.24 -11.23 2.26
C GLN A 209 4.98 -10.62 3.65
N ARG A 210 3.92 -11.05 4.34
CA ARG A 210 3.60 -10.55 5.69
C ARG A 210 4.72 -10.84 6.66
N VAL A 211 5.20 -12.08 6.68
CA VAL A 211 6.30 -12.50 7.56
C VAL A 211 7.60 -11.80 7.15
N ALA A 212 7.96 -11.87 5.87
CA ALA A 212 9.21 -11.31 5.34
C ALA A 212 9.32 -9.80 5.57
N SER A 213 8.22 -9.05 5.37
CA SER A 213 8.22 -7.60 5.54
C SER A 213 8.63 -7.21 6.97
N THR A 214 8.12 -7.89 8.01
CA THR A 214 8.49 -7.59 9.41
C THR A 214 9.98 -7.75 9.69
N GLY A 215 10.62 -8.79 9.12
CA GLY A 215 12.05 -9.02 9.22
C GLY A 215 12.87 -7.96 8.47
N MET A 216 12.49 -7.69 7.21
CA MET A 216 13.14 -6.68 6.37
C MET A 216 13.12 -5.29 7.01
N TRP A 217 12.01 -4.90 7.64
CA TRP A 217 11.91 -3.62 8.33
C TRP A 217 12.82 -3.52 9.55
N ARG A 218 12.91 -4.59 10.36
CA ARG A 218 13.83 -4.63 11.50
C ARG A 218 15.29 -4.54 11.05
N CYS A 219 15.66 -5.26 10.00
CA CYS A 219 16.99 -5.21 9.42
C CYS A 219 17.32 -3.80 8.89
N CYS A 220 16.41 -3.18 8.15
CA CYS A 220 16.62 -1.82 7.64
C CYS A 220 16.69 -0.76 8.75
N ALA A 221 15.88 -0.88 9.80
CA ALA A 221 15.95 0.04 10.94
C ALA A 221 17.29 -0.08 11.70
N ARG A 222 17.91 -1.26 11.69
CA ARG A 222 19.22 -1.52 12.34
C ARG A 222 20.41 -1.23 11.43
N TRP A 223 20.22 -1.22 10.12
CA TRP A 223 21.28 -1.05 9.15
C TRP A 223 21.93 0.33 9.31
N ARG A 224 23.21 0.33 9.72
CA ARG A 224 24.08 1.49 9.67
C ARG A 224 25.01 1.29 8.48
N PRO A 225 25.06 2.22 7.50
CA PRO A 225 26.08 2.16 6.48
C PRO A 225 27.44 2.14 7.18
N ALA A 226 28.35 1.28 6.71
CA ALA A 226 29.72 1.29 7.20
C ALA A 226 30.26 2.72 7.04
N PRO A 227 30.95 3.29 8.06
CA PRO A 227 31.61 4.57 7.87
C PRO A 227 32.52 4.43 6.65
N PRO A 228 32.58 5.42 5.75
CA PRO A 228 33.47 5.36 4.61
C PRO A 228 34.86 5.02 5.14
N SER A 229 35.35 3.83 4.77
CA SER A 229 36.69 3.39 5.14
C SER A 229 37.62 4.50 4.73
N ARG A 230 38.38 5.07 5.67
CA ARG A 230 39.47 5.99 5.39
C ARG A 230 40.55 5.24 4.62
N LEU A 231 40.28 4.91 3.36
CA LEU A 231 41.28 4.59 2.35
C LEU A 231 41.71 5.92 1.74
N THR A 232 42.18 6.82 2.58
CA THR A 232 43.17 7.78 2.11
C THR A 232 44.50 7.07 2.34
N PRO A 233 45.26 6.73 1.28
CA PRO A 233 46.64 6.37 1.48
C PRO A 233 47.28 7.57 2.19
N ARG A 234 47.75 7.38 3.43
CA ARG A 234 48.66 8.35 4.02
C ARG A 234 49.88 8.36 3.09
N SER A 235 49.96 9.35 2.22
CA SER A 235 51.21 9.68 1.55
C SER A 235 52.28 9.82 2.65
N PRO A 236 53.42 9.12 2.56
CA PRO A 236 54.50 9.32 3.52
C PRO A 236 54.86 10.81 3.51
N ARG A 237 54.79 11.46 4.67
CA ARG A 237 55.27 12.85 4.80
C ARG A 237 56.78 12.82 4.51
N PRO A 238 57.27 13.51 3.47
CA PRO A 238 58.70 13.66 3.29
C PRO A 238 59.21 14.67 4.32
N GLY A 239 60.28 14.33 5.04
CA GLY A 239 61.08 15.31 5.77
C GLY A 239 60.87 15.42 7.28
N ARG A 240 61.03 14.32 8.03
CA ARG A 240 61.56 14.45 9.39
C ARG A 240 63.03 13.98 9.40
N PRO A 241 64.00 14.89 9.49
CA PRO A 241 65.39 14.49 9.72
C PRO A 241 65.51 13.85 11.10
N LEU A 242 66.23 12.74 11.14
CA LEU A 242 66.71 12.10 12.37
C LEU A 242 67.61 13.11 13.08
N ARG A 243 67.30 13.42 14.34
CA ARG A 243 68.23 14.09 15.24
C ARG A 243 69.05 13.00 15.91
N ASP A 244 70.35 13.06 15.67
CA ASP A 244 71.39 12.43 16.49
C ASP A 244 71.45 13.12 17.87
#